data_AF-A0A9W9C174-F1
#
_entry.id   AF-A0A9W9C174-F1
#
_cell.length_a   1.000
_cell.length_b   1.000
_cell.length_c   1.000
_cell.angle_alpha   90.00
_cell.angle_beta   90.00
_cell.angle_gamma   90.00
#
_symmetry.space_group_name_H-M   'P 1'
#
loop_
_entity.id
_entity.type
_entity.pdbx_description
1 polymer ?
#
loop_
_entity_poly.entity_id
_entity_poly.type
_entity_poly.pdbx_seq_one_letter_code
_entity_poly.pdbx_strand_id
1 'polypeptide(L)'
;MSDTESIDDLDRIAQLKDQCLREASNVTGLKGKTLVVVLRRSSENEGEYYCALRGQGDGKYLKLWMNKDKTYPSHIEALEAYLRFVKRMRSGCSLFGPSPKPNRTR
;
A
#
# COMPACT_ATOMS: atom_id res chain seq x y z
N MET A 1 -27.29 -3.58 3.90
CA MET A 1 -27.36 -2.58 2.82
C MET A 1 -26.29 -2.98 1.82
N SER A 2 -26.65 -3.13 0.55
CA SER A 2 -25.72 -3.57 -0.49
C SER A 2 -24.91 -2.37 -0.96
N ASP A 3 -23.59 -2.42 -0.79
CA ASP A 3 -22.65 -1.42 -1.32
C ASP A 3 -22.73 -1.42 -2.85
N THR A 4 -23.64 -0.63 -3.42
CA THR A 4 -23.66 -0.33 -4.85
C THR A 4 -22.58 0.70 -5.14
N GLU A 5 -21.34 0.23 -5.31
CA GLU A 5 -20.29 1.06 -5.88
C GLU A 5 -20.66 1.35 -7.34
N SER A 6 -20.71 2.63 -7.71
CA SER A 6 -21.00 3.04 -9.08
C SER A 6 -19.87 2.58 -10.01
N ILE A 7 -20.14 2.49 -11.31
CA ILE A 7 -19.11 2.13 -12.30
C ILE A 7 -17.92 3.10 -12.24
N ASP A 8 -18.18 4.40 -12.05
CA ASP A 8 -17.16 5.42 -11.82
C ASP A 8 -16.33 5.19 -10.55
N ASP A 9 -16.96 4.74 -9.45
CA ASP A 9 -16.27 4.42 -8.20
C ASP A 9 -15.33 3.22 -8.40
N LEU A 10 -15.78 2.19 -9.13
CA LEU A 10 -14.97 1.01 -9.44
C LEU A 10 -13.73 1.37 -10.27
N ASP A 11 -13.89 2.20 -11.29
CA ASP A 11 -12.77 2.70 -12.10
C ASP A 11 -11.80 3.52 -11.23
N ARG A 12 -12.34 4.42 -10.39
CA ARG A 12 -11.52 5.22 -9.48
C ARG A 12 -10.74 4.36 -8.49
N ILE A 13 -11.36 3.33 -7.95
CA ILE A 13 -10.73 2.35 -7.05
C ILE A 13 -9.61 1.59 -7.78
N ALA A 14 -9.84 1.17 -9.03
CA ALA A 14 -8.82 0.50 -9.83
C ALA A 14 -7.62 1.41 -10.08
N GLN A 15 -7.86 2.67 -10.49
CA GLN A 15 -6.81 3.67 -10.67
C GLN A 15 -6.00 3.92 -9.39
N LEU A 16 -6.67 4.08 -8.24
CA LEU A 16 -6.01 4.32 -6.96
C LEU A 16 -5.17 3.10 -6.52
N LYS A 17 -5.67 1.88 -6.73
CA LYS A 17 -4.91 0.65 -6.47
C LYS A 17 -3.66 0.58 -7.33
N ASP A 18 -3.77 0.87 -8.63
CA ASP A 18 -2.63 0.87 -9.55
C ASP A 18 -1.58 1.91 -9.14
N GLN A 19 -2.00 3.14 -8.80
CA GLN A 19 -1.10 4.16 -8.30
C GLN A 19 -0.37 3.74 -7.01
N CYS A 20 -1.09 3.14 -6.06
CA CYS A 20 -0.48 2.61 -4.84
C CYS A 20 0.55 1.53 -5.15
N LEU A 21 0.25 0.62 -6.08
CA LEU A 21 1.15 -0.45 -6.49
C LEU A 21 2.40 0.06 -7.20
N ARG A 22 2.23 1.06 -8.07
CA ARG A 22 3.33 1.71 -8.78
C ARG A 22 4.29 2.39 -7.82
N GLU A 23 3.76 3.15 -6.86
CA GLU A 23 4.58 3.81 -5.84
C GLU A 23 5.25 2.80 -4.91
N ALA A 24 4.54 1.73 -4.49
CA ALA A 24 5.10 0.69 -3.63
C ALA A 24 6.18 -0.17 -4.33
N SER A 25 6.01 -0.47 -5.62
CA SER A 25 7.00 -1.22 -6.41
C SER A 25 8.30 -0.44 -6.63
N ASN A 26 8.23 0.90 -6.57
CA ASN A 26 9.41 1.78 -6.62
C ASN A 26 10.19 1.83 -5.30
N VAL A 27 9.73 1.20 -4.23
CA VAL A 27 10.45 1.15 -2.96
C VAL A 27 11.58 0.14 -3.08
N THR A 28 12.81 0.56 -2.78
CA THR A 28 14.03 -0.24 -2.94
C THR A 28 13.95 -1.63 -2.28
N GLY A 29 13.30 -1.75 -1.12
CA GLY A 29 13.13 -3.03 -0.40
C GLY A 29 12.01 -3.95 -0.93
N LEU A 30 11.19 -3.45 -1.86
CA LEU A 30 10.08 -4.18 -2.47
C LEU A 30 10.27 -4.39 -3.99
N LYS A 31 11.32 -3.79 -4.57
CA LYS A 31 11.67 -3.92 -5.97
C LYS A 31 11.88 -5.39 -6.36
N GLY A 32 11.19 -5.84 -7.41
CA GLY A 32 11.25 -7.23 -7.90
C GLY A 32 10.27 -8.19 -7.23
N LYS A 33 9.48 -7.74 -6.24
CA LYS A 33 8.36 -8.53 -5.70
C LYS A 33 7.08 -8.13 -6.41
N THR A 34 6.27 -9.11 -6.79
CA THR A 34 4.92 -8.86 -7.26
C THR A 34 4.03 -8.56 -6.07
N LEU A 35 3.41 -7.37 -6.04
CA LEU A 35 2.65 -6.86 -4.91
C LEU A 35 1.20 -6.64 -5.33
N VAL A 36 0.28 -6.77 -4.38
CA VAL A 36 -1.14 -6.48 -4.55
C VAL A 36 -1.63 -5.65 -3.37
N VAL A 37 -2.47 -4.64 -3.65
CA VAL A 37 -3.18 -3.87 -2.63
C VAL A 37 -4.49 -4.57 -2.35
N VAL A 38 -4.71 -4.90 -1.09
CA VAL A 38 -5.92 -5.58 -0.63
C VAL A 38 -6.67 -4.64 0.30
N LEU A 39 -7.94 -4.39 0.01
CA LEU A 39 -8.85 -3.80 0.98
C LEU A 39 -9.38 -4.88 1.90
N ARG A 40 -9.34 -4.59 3.19
CA ARG A 40 -9.87 -5.44 4.24
C ARG A 40 -10.79 -4.61 5.12
N ARG A 41 -11.89 -5.22 5.56
CA ARG A 41 -12.73 -4.65 6.60
C ARG A 41 -12.03 -4.81 7.95
N SER A 42 -12.05 -3.77 8.76
CA SER A 42 -11.57 -3.85 10.14
C SER A 42 -12.49 -4.75 10.95
N SER A 43 -11.90 -5.62 11.75
CA SER A 43 -12.63 -6.41 12.74
C SER A 43 -12.89 -5.62 14.02
N GLU A 44 -12.06 -4.60 14.29
CA GLU A 44 -12.13 -3.77 15.49
C GLU A 44 -13.12 -2.61 15.32
N ASN A 45 -13.21 -2.06 14.10
CA ASN A 45 -14.15 -1.00 13.76
C ASN A 45 -15.14 -1.50 12.70
N GLU A 46 -16.33 -1.89 13.15
CA GLU A 46 -17.34 -2.49 12.28
C GLU A 46 -17.82 -1.48 11.22
N GLY A 47 -17.62 -1.82 9.95
CA GLY A 47 -18.01 -0.96 8.83
C GLY A 47 -16.88 -0.10 8.27
N GLU A 48 -15.69 -0.15 8.88
CA GLU A 48 -14.53 0.55 8.35
C GLU A 48 -13.58 -0.38 7.58
N TYR A 49 -12.86 0.20 6.64
CA TYR A 49 -11.96 -0.47 5.72
C TYR A 49 -10.54 0.06 5.88
N TYR A 50 -9.57 -0.82 5.73
CA TYR A 50 -8.16 -0.48 5.66
C TYR A 50 -7.50 -1.17 4.47
N CYS A 51 -6.43 -0.53 3.99
CA CYS A 51 -5.61 -1.08 2.93
C CYS A 51 -4.39 -1.81 3.50
N ALA A 52 -4.01 -2.90 2.85
CA ALA A 52 -2.82 -3.66 3.17
C ALA A 52 -2.07 -4.07 1.90
N LEU A 53 -0.75 -4.04 1.96
CA LEU A 53 0.09 -4.63 0.91
C LEU A 53 0.35 -6.12 1.19
N ARG A 54 0.15 -6.92 0.15
CA ARG A 54 0.44 -8.35 0.16
C ARG A 54 1.35 -8.70 -1.02
N GLY A 55 2.29 -9.62 -0.82
CA GLY A 55 3.02 -10.22 -1.94
C GLY A 55 2.13 -11.19 -2.71
N GLN A 56 2.03 -11.05 -4.03
CA GLN A 56 1.26 -11.95 -4.89
C GLN A 56 1.89 -13.35 -4.94
N GLY A 57 3.23 -13.43 -5.01
CA GLY A 57 3.93 -14.72 -5.11
C GLY A 57 4.01 -15.50 -3.80
N ASP A 58 4.28 -14.81 -2.69
CA ASP A 58 4.50 -15.46 -1.37
C ASP A 58 3.22 -15.45 -0.51
N GLY A 59 2.17 -14.72 -0.93
CA GLY A 59 0.91 -14.63 -0.21
C GLY A 59 1.00 -14.01 1.17
N LYS A 60 2.16 -13.49 1.59
CA LYS A 60 2.36 -12.88 2.91
C LYS A 60 2.02 -11.39 2.89
N TYR A 61 1.40 -10.94 3.99
CA TYR A 61 1.14 -9.54 4.23
C TYR A 61 2.40 -8.85 4.76
N LEU A 62 2.69 -7.67 4.24
CA LEU A 62 3.79 -6.84 4.71
C LEU A 62 3.31 -6.07 5.93
N LYS A 63 3.63 -6.55 7.14
CA LYS A 63 3.18 -5.94 8.41
C LYS A 63 3.40 -4.43 8.49
N LEU A 64 4.56 -3.94 8.01
CA LEU A 64 4.91 -2.52 8.00
C LEU A 64 4.01 -1.69 7.05
N TRP A 65 3.37 -2.35 6.09
CA TRP A 65 2.50 -1.78 5.07
C TRP A 65 1.01 -2.11 5.33
N MET A 66 0.69 -2.68 6.49
CA MET A 66 -0.69 -2.89 6.92
C MET A 66 -1.13 -1.68 7.74
N ASN A 67 -2.03 -0.87 7.19
CA ASN A 67 -2.52 0.32 7.88
C ASN A 67 -3.72 -0.02 8.79
N LYS A 68 -3.58 -1.06 9.63
CA LYS A 68 -4.67 -1.54 10.52
C LYS A 68 -5.17 -0.48 11.50
N ASP A 69 -4.27 0.41 11.90
CA ASP A 69 -4.55 1.51 12.84
C ASP A 69 -5.38 2.63 12.20
N LYS A 70 -5.40 2.72 10.87
CA LYS A 70 -6.13 3.76 10.15
C LYS A 70 -7.18 3.14 9.24
N THR A 71 -8.38 3.12 9.76
CA THR A 71 -9.58 2.59 9.13
C THR A 71 -10.46 3.75 8.67
N TYR A 72 -11.20 3.53 7.60
CA TYR A 72 -12.02 4.57 6.94
C TYR A 72 -13.39 4.00 6.55
N PRO A 73 -14.45 4.80 6.53
CA PRO A 73 -15.81 4.33 6.24
C PRO A 73 -16.02 3.92 4.77
N SER A 74 -15.09 4.24 3.86
CA SER A 74 -15.23 3.99 2.42
C SER A 74 -13.96 3.44 1.78
N HIS A 75 -14.12 2.65 0.72
CA HIS A 75 -13.02 2.06 -0.02
C HIS A 75 -12.10 3.11 -0.67
N ILE A 76 -12.69 4.15 -1.25
CA ILE A 76 -11.96 5.25 -1.91
C ILE A 76 -11.11 6.01 -0.88
N GLU A 77 -11.71 6.43 0.23
CA GLU A 77 -10.99 7.13 1.30
C GLU A 77 -9.84 6.29 1.85
N ALA A 78 -10.08 4.99 2.10
CA ALA A 78 -9.04 4.08 2.56
C ALA A 78 -7.87 4.01 1.57
N LEU A 79 -8.16 3.96 0.26
CA LEU A 79 -7.14 3.93 -0.79
C LEU A 79 -6.39 5.26 -0.94
N GLU A 80 -7.08 6.39 -0.89
CA GLU A 80 -6.44 7.71 -0.99
C GLU A 80 -5.52 7.98 0.20
N ALA A 81 -5.98 7.63 1.41
CA ALA A 81 -5.15 7.69 2.61
C ALA A 81 -3.95 6.74 2.52
N TYR A 82 -4.16 5.54 1.98
CA TYR A 82 -3.10 4.58 1.76
C TYR A 82 -2.09 5.06 0.72
N LEU A 83 -2.52 5.70 -0.37
CA LEU A 83 -1.62 6.29 -1.37
C LEU A 83 -0.70 7.35 -0.74
N ARG A 84 -1.24 8.22 0.12
CA ARG A 84 -0.42 9.19 0.87
C ARG A 84 0.59 8.50 1.78
N PHE A 85 0.18 7.41 2.44
CA PHE A 85 1.07 6.58 3.24
C PHE A 85 2.18 5.94 2.40
N VAL A 86 1.85 5.33 1.25
CA VAL A 86 2.84 4.72 0.35
C VAL A 86 3.83 5.77 -0.15
N LYS A 87 3.36 6.96 -0.56
CA LYS A 87 4.23 8.08 -0.96
C LYS A 87 5.17 8.50 0.17
N ARG A 88 4.64 8.64 1.39
CA ARG A 88 5.45 8.96 2.58
C ARG A 88 6.47 7.87 2.89
N MET A 89 6.07 6.60 2.85
CA MET A 89 6.95 5.44 3.03
C MET A 89 8.04 5.41 1.96
N ARG A 90 7.72 5.68 0.70
CA ARG A 90 8.70 5.78 -0.38
C ARG A 90 9.72 6.86 -0.09
N SER A 91 9.28 8.07 0.28
CA SER A 91 10.19 9.17 0.66
C SER A 91 11.01 8.84 1.91
N GLY A 92 10.40 8.22 2.93
CA GLY A 92 11.06 7.84 4.18
C GLY A 92 12.05 6.68 4.03
N CYS A 93 11.77 5.70 3.17
CA CYS A 93 12.70 4.63 2.84
C CYS A 93 13.78 5.08 1.86
N SER A 94 13.56 6.15 1.09
CA SER A 94 14.58 6.78 0.25
C SER A 94 15.66 7.51 1.07
N LEU A 95 15.43 7.79 2.36
CA LEU A 95 16.44 8.37 3.27
C LEU A 95 17.52 7.36 3.68
N PHE A 96 17.26 6.06 3.53
CA PHE A 96 18.32 5.06 3.59
C PHE A 96 18.91 4.90 2.19
N GLY A 97 19.77 5.85 1.82
CA GLY A 97 20.61 5.74 0.62
C GLY A 97 21.40 4.42 0.62
N PRO A 98 21.95 3.99 -0.53
CA PRO A 98 22.78 2.79 -0.59
C PRO A 98 23.89 2.91 0.46
N SER A 99 24.03 1.88 1.31
CA SER A 99 25.13 1.79 2.28
C SER A 99 26.44 2.19 1.61
N PRO A 100 27.30 3.00 2.26
CA PRO A 100 28.59 3.36 1.68
C PRO A 100 29.32 2.06 1.34
N LYS A 101 29.60 1.87 0.04
CA LYS A 101 30.43 0.76 -0.41
C LYS A 101 31.75 0.86 0.35
N PRO A 102 32.25 -0.21 0.99
CA PRO A 102 33.58 -0.18 1.57
C PRO A 102 34.56 0.07 0.43
N ASN A 103 35.09 1.30 0.37
CA ASN A 103 36.18 1.67 -0.50
C ASN A 103 37.41 0.91 0.00
N ARG A 104 37.67 -0.27 -0.55
CA ARG A 104 38.92 -0.98 -0.28
C ARG A 104 40.00 -0.31 -1.12
N THR A 105 40.65 0.64 -0.48
CA THR A 105 41.89 1.29 -0.92
C THR A 105 42.93 0.23 -1.30
N ARG A 106 43.71 0.58 -2.33
CA ARG A 106 44.85 -0.10 -2.96
C ARG A 106 45.59 -1.15 -2.12
#